data_AF-A0A6G9AXT8-F1
#
_entry.id   AF-A0A6G9AXT8-F1
#
_cell.length_a   1.000
_cell.length_b   1.000
_cell.length_c   1.000
_cell.angle_alpha   90.00
_cell.angle_beta   90.00
_cell.angle_gamma   90.00
#
_symmetry.space_group_name_H-M   'P 1'
#
loop_
_entity.id
_entity.type
_entity.pdbx_description
1 polymer ?
#
loop_
_entity_poly.entity_id
_entity_poly.type
_entity_poly.pdbx_seq_one_letter_code
_entity_poly.pdbx_strand_id
1 'polypeptide(L)'
;MGTVMKPTLGNVIRLWFGADTPIRHHKIKLNPDLWAACQRVSQDFKAPSGALSKDHYRKSDKTSFARAVLDTIEQDKVHDEAMHSTYY
;
A
#
# COMPACT_ATOMS: atom_id res chain seq x y z
N MET A 1 -0.94 -19.55 -12.27
CA MET A 1 0.19 -18.63 -12.06
C MET A 1 -0.37 -17.27 -11.64
N GLY A 2 -0.43 -16.97 -10.35
CA GLY A 2 -0.88 -15.66 -9.86
C GLY A 2 0.30 -14.70 -9.78
N THR A 3 0.24 -13.56 -10.47
CA THR A 3 1.35 -12.61 -10.49
C THR A 3 1.37 -11.81 -9.19
N VAL A 4 2.43 -11.98 -8.39
CA VAL A 4 2.76 -11.07 -7.29
C VAL A 4 3.02 -9.69 -7.88
N MET A 5 2.24 -8.70 -7.44
CA MET A 5 2.29 -7.34 -7.95
C MET A 5 3.50 -6.63 -7.34
N LYS A 6 4.33 -6.02 -8.19
CA LYS A 6 5.35 -5.10 -7.69
C LYS A 6 4.67 -3.93 -6.97
N PRO A 7 5.13 -3.54 -5.77
CA PRO A 7 4.59 -2.39 -5.05
C PRO A 7 5.01 -1.12 -5.81
N THR A 8 4.12 -0.64 -6.68
CA THR A 8 4.31 0.60 -7.44
C THR A 8 3.11 1.51 -7.19
N LEU A 9 3.26 2.82 -7.42
CA LEU A 9 2.18 3.79 -7.18
C LEU A 9 0.88 3.39 -7.88
N GLY A 10 0.96 3.03 -9.16
CA GLY A 10 -0.23 2.62 -9.93
C GLY A 10 -0.88 1.35 -9.39
N ASN A 11 -0.08 0.40 -8.93
CA ASN A 11 -0.57 -0.86 -8.36
C ASN A 11 -1.24 -0.65 -7.01
N VAL A 12 -0.64 0.15 -6.12
CA VAL A 12 -1.24 0.53 -4.83
C VAL A 12 -2.56 1.25 -5.05
N ILE A 13 -2.59 2.25 -5.95
CA ILE A 13 -3.80 3.02 -6.22
C ILE A 13 -4.92 2.10 -6.74
N ARG A 14 -4.61 1.20 -7.68
CA ARG A 14 -5.59 0.26 -8.25
C ARG A 14 -6.05 -0.78 -7.23
N LEU A 15 -5.19 -1.22 -6.33
CA LEU A 15 -5.53 -2.21 -5.31
C LEU A 15 -6.43 -1.59 -4.23
N TRP A 16 -6.07 -0.40 -3.73
CA TRP A 16 -6.75 0.24 -2.60
C TRP A 16 -7.99 1.05 -2.99
N PHE A 17 -7.90 1.84 -4.07
CA PHE A 17 -9.00 2.71 -4.54
C PHE A 17 -9.75 2.14 -5.76
N GLY A 18 -9.39 0.94 -6.23
CA GLY A 18 -10.12 0.28 -7.32
C GLY A 18 -11.53 -0.14 -6.91
N ALA A 19 -12.40 -0.40 -7.88
CA ALA A 19 -13.76 -0.88 -7.63
C ALA A 19 -13.77 -2.26 -6.93
N ASP A 20 -14.83 -2.52 -6.17
CA ASP A 20 -15.01 -3.81 -5.53
C ASP A 20 -15.37 -4.89 -6.54
N THR A 21 -14.37 -5.68 -6.92
CA THR A 21 -14.49 -6.68 -7.98
C THR A 21 -13.82 -7.98 -7.53
N PRO A 22 -14.30 -9.15 -8.01
CA PRO A 22 -13.65 -10.44 -7.73
C PRO A 22 -12.16 -10.46 -8.10
N ILE A 23 -11.80 -9.76 -9.18
CA ILE A 23 -10.41 -9.60 -9.63
C ILE A 23 -9.57 -8.85 -8.59
N ARG A 24 -10.14 -7.80 -7.96
CA ARG A 24 -9.46 -7.08 -6.86
C ARG A 24 -9.27 -7.98 -5.65
N HIS A 25 -10.29 -8.75 -5.24
CA HIS A 25 -10.16 -9.70 -4.14
C HIS A 25 -9.11 -10.77 -4.40
N HIS A 26 -9.03 -11.26 -5.64
CA HIS A 26 -7.97 -12.19 -6.03
C HIS A 26 -6.57 -11.54 -5.90
N LYS A 27 -6.41 -10.29 -6.34
CA LYS A 27 -5.15 -9.55 -6.18
C LYS A 27 -4.76 -9.30 -4.72
N ILE A 28 -5.73 -9.02 -3.85
CA ILE A 28 -5.51 -8.89 -2.41
C ILE A 28 -4.98 -10.21 -1.83
N LYS A 29 -5.61 -11.34 -2.17
CA LYS A 29 -5.17 -12.67 -1.72
C LYS A 29 -3.74 -13.02 -2.16
N LEU A 30 -3.33 -12.55 -3.35
CA LEU A 30 -1.97 -12.77 -3.87
C LEU A 30 -0.93 -11.80 -3.29
N ASN A 31 -1.35 -10.71 -2.66
CA ASN A 31 -0.46 -9.65 -2.17
C ASN A 31 -0.85 -9.21 -0.75
N PRO A 32 -0.83 -10.13 0.23
CA PRO A 32 -1.26 -9.83 1.59
C PRO A 32 -0.42 -8.72 2.24
N ASP A 33 0.89 -8.69 2.01
CA ASP A 33 1.80 -7.70 2.60
C ASP A 33 1.50 -6.28 2.09
N LEU A 34 1.27 -6.15 0.78
CA LEU A 34 0.89 -4.89 0.15
C LEU A 34 -0.46 -4.39 0.69
N TRP A 35 -1.41 -5.30 0.88
CA TRP A 35 -2.71 -4.97 1.46
C TRP A 35 -2.59 -4.53 2.92
N ALA A 36 -1.82 -5.26 3.73
CA ALA A 36 -1.56 -4.92 5.12
C ALA A 36 -0.90 -3.55 5.26
N ALA A 37 0.09 -3.23 4.42
CA ALA A 37 0.70 -1.90 4.39
C ALA A 37 -0.31 -0.80 4.04
N CYS A 38 -1.20 -1.03 3.07
CA CYS A 38 -2.28 -0.08 2.78
C CYS A 38 -3.21 0.12 3.98
N GLN A 39 -3.55 -0.95 4.70
CA GLN A 39 -4.39 -0.87 5.91
C GLN A 39 -3.71 -0.04 7.00
N ARG A 40 -2.42 -0.30 7.29
CA ARG A 40 -1.64 0.47 8.28
C ARG A 40 -1.63 1.96 7.92
N VAL A 41 -1.22 2.29 6.71
CA VAL A 41 -1.14 3.69 6.26
C VAL A 41 -2.53 4.36 6.30
N SER A 42 -3.61 3.63 6.00
CA SER A 42 -4.95 4.21 6.05
C SER A 42 -5.42 4.70 7.42
N GLN A 43 -4.83 4.20 8.51
CA GLN A 43 -5.19 4.61 9.86
C GLN A 43 -4.62 6.00 10.20
N ASP A 44 -3.39 6.29 9.76
CA ASP A 44 -2.67 7.51 10.11
C ASP A 44 -2.58 8.54 8.97
N PHE A 45 -2.98 8.15 7.75
CA PHE A 45 -2.81 8.99 6.57
C PHE A 45 -3.71 10.23 6.60
N LYS A 46 -3.08 11.39 6.55
CA LYS A 46 -3.74 12.69 6.38
C LYS A 46 -3.70 13.10 4.92
N ALA A 47 -4.86 13.16 4.28
CA ALA A 47 -4.96 13.61 2.89
C ALA A 47 -4.52 15.08 2.78
N PRO A 48 -3.64 15.45 1.82
CA PRO A 48 -3.19 16.83 1.64
C PRO A 48 -4.33 17.78 1.24
N SER A 49 -5.41 17.25 0.65
CA SER A 49 -6.62 18.04 0.37
C SER A 49 -7.50 18.29 1.60
N GLY A 50 -7.22 17.65 2.74
CA GLY A 50 -8.09 17.65 3.93
C GLY A 50 -9.27 16.67 3.84
N ALA A 51 -9.35 15.82 2.80
CA ALA A 51 -10.40 14.82 2.70
C ALA A 51 -10.33 13.80 3.86
N LEU A 52 -11.48 13.55 4.50
CA LEU A 52 -11.60 12.66 5.67
C LEU A 52 -11.92 11.20 5.30
N SER A 53 -12.43 10.95 4.09
CA SER A 53 -12.72 9.60 3.59
C SER A 53 -12.11 9.37 2.22
N LYS A 54 -11.66 8.13 1.99
CA LYS A 54 -11.05 7.65 0.74
C LYS A 54 -11.93 7.89 -0.49
N ASP A 55 -13.26 7.92 -0.32
CA ASP A 55 -14.20 8.17 -1.41
C ASP A 55 -14.11 9.61 -1.94
N HIS A 56 -13.62 10.54 -1.12
CA HIS A 56 -13.41 11.94 -1.47
C HIS A 56 -11.96 12.26 -1.88
N TYR A 57 -11.08 11.26 -1.93
CA TYR A 57 -9.67 11.48 -2.26
C TYR A 57 -9.52 11.92 -3.71
N ARG A 58 -8.86 13.05 -3.90
CA ARG A 58 -8.44 13.57 -5.21
C ARG A 58 -7.25 12.78 -5.73
N LYS A 59 -6.88 13.04 -6.98
CA LYS A 59 -5.71 12.41 -7.63
C LYS A 59 -4.41 12.65 -6.83
N SER A 60 -4.26 13.84 -6.25
CA SER A 60 -3.15 14.18 -5.36
C SER A 60 -3.13 13.28 -4.12
N ASP A 61 -4.27 13.13 -3.45
CA ASP A 61 -4.39 12.35 -2.21
C ASP A 61 -4.10 10.87 -2.46
N LYS A 62 -4.62 10.31 -3.56
CA LYS A 62 -4.35 8.92 -3.95
C LYS A 62 -2.87 8.69 -4.23
N THR A 63 -2.20 9.65 -4.87
CA THR A 63 -0.76 9.58 -5.14
C THR A 63 0.05 9.67 -3.84
N SER A 64 -0.29 10.61 -2.95
CA SER A 64 0.39 10.77 -1.66
C SER A 64 0.20 9.54 -0.76
N PHE A 65 -1.02 8.98 -0.74
CA PHE A 65 -1.30 7.73 -0.03
C PHE A 65 -0.43 6.60 -0.56
N ALA A 66 -0.38 6.43 -1.88
CA ALA A 66 0.42 5.38 -2.48
C ALA A 66 1.91 5.55 -2.20
N ARG A 67 2.43 6.79 -2.16
CA ARG A 67 3.82 7.05 -1.74
C ARG A 67 4.07 6.64 -0.29
N ALA A 68 3.18 7.01 0.62
CA ALA A 68 3.29 6.62 2.03
C ALA A 68 3.31 5.10 2.22
N VAL A 69 2.47 4.36 1.46
CA VAL A 69 2.48 2.89 1.47
C VAL A 69 3.80 2.31 0.99
N LEU A 70 4.38 2.85 -0.08
CA LEU A 70 5.67 2.37 -0.59
C LEU A 70 6.79 2.62 0.42
N ASP A 71 6.81 3.81 1.03
CA ASP A 71 7.79 4.18 2.04
C ASP A 71 7.72 3.25 3.27
N THR A 72 6.51 2.90 3.73
CA THR A 72 6.32 1.89 4.79
C THR A 72 6.90 0.52 4.40
N ILE A 73 6.65 0.06 3.17
CA ILE A 73 7.16 -1.23 2.69
C ILE A 73 8.68 -1.23 2.54
N GLU A 74 9.27 -0.12 2.09
CA GLU A 74 10.72 0.04 2.03
C GLU A 74 11.35 0.05 3.43
N GLN A 75 10.73 0.72 4.40
CA GLN A 75 11.19 0.73 5.79
C GLN A 75 11.08 -0.65 6.47
N ASP A 76 10.00 -1.41 6.24
CA ASP A 76 9.84 -2.78 6.72
C ASP A 76 10.98 -3.69 6.19
N LYS A 77 11.40 -3.52 4.94
CA LYS A 77 12.51 -4.30 4.35
C LYS A 77 13.86 -3.98 4.97
N VAL A 78 14.14 -2.70 5.21
CA VAL A 78 15.40 -2.25 5.82
C VAL A 78 15.50 -2.74 7.28
N HIS A 79 14.39 -2.87 7.98
CA HIS A 79 14.37 -3.38 9.36
C HIS A 79 14.66 -4.89 9.44
N ASP A 80 14.16 -5.67 8.47
CA ASP A 80 14.40 -7.12 8.39
C ASP A 80 15.87 -7.46 8.09
N GLU A 81 16.52 -6.68 7.23
CA GLU A 81 17.94 -6.84 6.90
C GLU A 81 18.88 -6.45 8.06
N ALA A 82 18.53 -5.41 8.84
CA ALA A 82 19.32 -4.98 9.99
C ALA A 82 19.32 -6.02 11.13
N MET A 83 18.22 -6.76 11.31
CA MET A 83 18.11 -7.81 12.33
C MET A 83 18.90 -9.08 11.95
N HIS A 84 19.08 -9.36 10.65
CA HIS A 84 19.91 -10.48 10.18
C HIS A 84 21.42 -10.22 10.28
N SER A 85 21.85 -8.96 10.28
CA SER A 85 23.28 -8.62 10.36
C SER A 85 23.86 -8.65 11.78
N THR A 86 23.03 -8.78 12.82
CA THR A 86 23.49 -8.79 14.22
C THR A 86 23.79 -10.20 14.76
N TYR A 87 23.61 -11.23 13.95
CA TYR A 87 23.78 -12.65 14.32
C TYR A 87 24.97 -13.35 13.64
N TYR A 88 25.95 -12.61 13.12
CA TYR A 88 27.20 -13.16 12.57
C TYR A 88 28.44 -12.56 13.24
#